data_AF-A0A3C1V315-F1
#
_entry.id   AF-A0A3C1V315-F1
#
_cell.length_a   1.000
_cell.length_b   1.000
_cell.length_c   1.000
_cell.angle_alpha   90.00
_cell.angle_beta   90.00
_cell.angle_gamma   90.00
#
_symmetry.space_group_name_H-M   'P 1'
#
loop_
_entity.id
_entity.type
_entity.pdbx_description
1 polymer ?
#
loop_
_entity_poly.entity_id
_entity_poly.type
_entity_poly.pdbx_seq_one_letter_code
_entity_poly.pdbx_strand_id
1 'polypeptide(L)'
;MASSSKKKTGDSSGSNRWWLPALFLTVVVVAISAYFLLRPRDYSNDPQVVEIREIQEEARKRYLSNGGPSTKAEARAFVQSMEQVRKKMEGLPSDARRELYRGGGNVFYSSMRQRIDDYFNASPAERQRVLDQQIRQSDLMSNAFSEARAARAAEESSENGSAREGQSSNGQSNGRSSWANRPQGDRNEWFKDRILDRTTPEQRAKYVEYRRAASERREELGLPAGWP
;
A
#
# COMPACT_ATOMS: atom_id res chain seq x y z
N MET A 1 -60.56 -55.76 -48.23
CA MET A 1 -60.29 -55.49 -46.81
C MET A 1 -58.84 -55.90 -46.54
N ALA A 2 -57.92 -54.92 -46.45
CA ALA A 2 -57.15 -54.55 -45.25
C ALA A 2 -56.10 -55.60 -44.82
N SER A 3 -54.83 -55.32 -44.50
CA SER A 3 -54.00 -54.11 -44.45
C SER A 3 -52.53 -54.55 -44.19
N SER A 4 -51.59 -53.69 -44.58
CA SER A 4 -50.14 -53.62 -44.34
C SER A 4 -49.52 -54.31 -43.11
N SER A 5 -48.27 -54.79 -43.21
CA SER A 5 -47.08 -53.96 -42.94
C SER A 5 -45.74 -54.72 -43.00
N LYS A 6 -44.79 -54.14 -43.75
CA LYS A 6 -43.34 -54.39 -43.65
C LYS A 6 -42.84 -53.87 -42.30
N LYS A 7 -41.96 -54.62 -41.61
CA LYS A 7 -41.03 -54.06 -40.62
C LYS A 7 -39.59 -54.44 -40.98
N LYS A 8 -38.84 -53.42 -41.43
CA LYS A 8 -37.38 -53.35 -41.33
C LYS A 8 -37.02 -53.11 -39.86
N THR A 9 -35.97 -53.74 -39.38
CA THR A 9 -35.06 -53.17 -38.38
C THR A 9 -33.67 -53.73 -38.65
N GLY A 10 -32.79 -52.89 -39.21
CA GLY A 10 -31.40 -52.96 -38.81
C GLY A 10 -31.27 -52.33 -37.43
N ASP A 11 -30.24 -52.70 -36.67
CA ASP A 11 -29.16 -51.74 -36.50
C ASP A 11 -27.88 -52.37 -35.95
N SER A 12 -26.79 -51.73 -36.32
CA SER A 12 -25.40 -52.12 -36.15
C SER A 12 -24.92 -51.99 -34.70
N SER A 13 -24.38 -53.08 -34.14
CA SER A 13 -23.66 -53.06 -32.87
C SER A 13 -22.21 -52.63 -33.11
N GLY A 14 -21.91 -51.33 -33.03
CA GLY A 14 -20.55 -50.88 -33.29
C GLY A 14 -20.25 -49.42 -32.97
N SER A 15 -20.46 -48.95 -31.73
CA SER A 15 -19.79 -47.74 -31.26
C SER A 15 -19.88 -47.61 -29.74
N ASN A 16 -18.73 -47.39 -29.07
CA ASN A 16 -18.57 -46.52 -27.88
C ASN A 16 -17.24 -46.63 -27.12
N ARG A 17 -16.15 -47.16 -27.71
CA ARG A 17 -14.82 -47.11 -27.07
C ARG A 17 -13.96 -45.89 -27.44
N TRP A 18 -14.44 -45.01 -28.33
CA TRP A 18 -13.65 -43.86 -28.81
C TRP A 18 -13.79 -42.58 -27.97
N TRP A 19 -14.76 -42.53 -27.05
CA TRP A 19 -15.01 -41.35 -26.22
C TRP A 19 -14.07 -41.24 -25.01
N LEU A 20 -13.53 -42.35 -24.52
CA LEU A 20 -12.60 -42.39 -23.38
C LEU A 20 -11.31 -41.58 -23.59
N PRO A 21 -10.59 -41.67 -24.72
CA PRO A 21 -9.41 -40.83 -24.96
C PRO A 21 -9.78 -39.35 -25.15
N ALA A 22 -10.94 -39.05 -25.76
CA ALA A 22 -11.41 -37.68 -25.96
C ALA A 22 -11.76 -36.97 -24.63
N LEU A 23 -12.31 -37.72 -23.67
CA LEU A 23 -12.64 -37.23 -22.33
C LEU A 23 -11.37 -36.99 -21.49
N PHE A 24 -10.35 -37.83 -21.67
CA PHE A 24 -9.05 -37.64 -21.01
C PHE A 24 -8.33 -36.39 -21.52
N LEU A 25 -8.36 -36.15 -22.83
CA LEU A 25 -7.72 -34.99 -23.48
C LEU A 25 -8.40 -33.68 -23.06
N THR A 26 -9.72 -33.67 -22.92
CA THR A 26 -10.46 -32.50 -22.41
C THR A 26 -10.15 -32.21 -20.95
N VAL A 27 -10.06 -33.22 -20.08
CA VAL A 27 -9.66 -33.03 -18.67
C VAL A 27 -8.24 -32.46 -18.56
N VAL A 28 -7.30 -32.94 -19.38
CA VAL A 28 -5.92 -32.41 -19.41
C VAL A 28 -5.88 -30.96 -19.90
N VAL A 29 -6.63 -30.62 -20.96
CA VAL A 29 -6.71 -29.23 -21.44
C VAL A 29 -7.35 -28.30 -20.41
N VAL A 30 -8.39 -28.74 -19.72
CA VAL A 30 -9.02 -27.97 -18.63
C VAL A 30 -8.07 -27.82 -17.45
N ALA A 31 -7.32 -28.86 -17.08
CA ALA A 31 -6.33 -28.79 -16.00
C ALA A 31 -5.15 -27.87 -16.35
N ILE A 32 -4.65 -27.89 -17.59
CA ILE A 32 -3.62 -26.97 -18.07
C ILE A 32 -4.16 -25.53 -18.11
N SER A 33 -5.38 -25.33 -18.62
CA SER A 33 -6.02 -24.01 -18.66
C SER A 33 -6.25 -23.47 -17.25
N ALA A 34 -6.74 -24.30 -16.34
CA ALA A 34 -6.91 -23.98 -14.93
C ALA A 34 -5.56 -23.69 -14.27
N TYR A 35 -4.51 -24.44 -14.57
CA TYR A 35 -3.17 -24.18 -14.08
C TYR A 35 -2.65 -22.81 -14.55
N PHE A 36 -2.80 -22.44 -15.82
CA PHE A 36 -2.41 -21.12 -16.31
C PHE A 36 -3.28 -19.97 -15.78
N LEU A 37 -4.57 -20.23 -15.50
CA LEU A 37 -5.50 -19.22 -14.97
C LEU A 37 -5.44 -19.06 -13.44
N LEU A 38 -5.09 -20.12 -12.69
CA LEU A 38 -5.00 -20.15 -11.23
C LEU A 38 -3.57 -19.99 -10.72
N ARG A 39 -2.54 -20.05 -11.59
CA ARG A 39 -1.16 -19.79 -11.19
C ARG A 39 -1.07 -18.37 -10.64
N PRO A 40 -0.60 -18.18 -9.39
CA PRO A 40 -0.31 -16.86 -8.87
C PRO A 40 0.63 -16.16 -9.85
N ARG A 41 0.23 -14.99 -10.37
CA ARG A 41 1.14 -14.15 -11.15
C ARG A 41 2.27 -13.75 -10.22
N ASP A 42 3.49 -14.16 -10.56
CA ASP A 42 4.69 -13.77 -9.85
C ASP A 42 5.15 -12.42 -10.40
N TYR A 43 4.85 -11.35 -9.67
CA TYR A 43 5.25 -9.99 -10.04
C TYR A 43 6.67 -9.64 -9.55
N SER A 44 7.38 -10.57 -8.92
CA SER A 44 8.72 -10.32 -8.38
C SER A 44 9.73 -9.89 -9.45
N ASN A 45 9.54 -10.34 -10.69
CA ASN A 45 10.39 -10.04 -11.84
C ASN A 45 9.71 -9.15 -12.89
N ASP A 46 8.54 -8.57 -12.60
CA ASP A 46 7.89 -7.64 -13.51
C ASP A 46 8.72 -6.34 -13.59
N PRO A 47 9.20 -5.91 -14.78
CA PRO A 47 10.00 -4.71 -14.94
C PRO A 47 9.39 -3.47 -14.28
N GLN A 48 8.06 -3.32 -14.30
CA GLN A 48 7.38 -2.17 -13.69
C GLN A 48 7.41 -2.22 -12.16
N VAL A 49 7.29 -3.41 -11.58
CA VAL A 49 7.33 -3.61 -10.12
C VAL A 49 8.76 -3.48 -9.60
N VAL A 50 9.74 -3.99 -10.34
CA VAL A 50 11.17 -3.84 -10.03
C VAL A 50 11.57 -2.37 -10.05
N GLU A 51 11.21 -1.63 -11.10
CA GLU A 51 11.53 -0.20 -11.21
C GLU A 51 10.91 0.62 -10.06
N ILE A 52 9.66 0.32 -9.66
CA ILE A 52 9.03 0.99 -8.50
C ILE A 52 9.78 0.66 -7.20
N ARG A 53 10.19 -0.60 -7.01
CA ARG A 53 10.99 -1.00 -5.83
C ARG A 53 12.33 -0.28 -5.80
N GLU A 54 13.01 -0.16 -6.94
CA GLU A 54 14.28 0.56 -7.05
C GLU A 54 14.11 2.04 -6.69
N ILE A 55 13.09 2.73 -7.22
CA ILE A 55 12.83 4.14 -6.86
C ILE A 55 12.54 4.28 -5.36
N GLN A 56 11.76 3.36 -4.77
CA GLN A 56 11.48 3.35 -3.33
C GLN A 56 12.76 3.11 -2.50
N GLU A 57 13.60 2.16 -2.90
CA GLU A 57 14.85 1.84 -2.21
C GLU A 57 15.89 2.94 -2.35
N GLU A 58 16.02 3.56 -3.53
CA GLU A 58 16.91 4.70 -3.75
C GLU A 58 16.46 5.88 -2.90
N ALA A 59 15.16 6.23 -2.94
CA ALA A 59 14.61 7.29 -2.10
C ALA A 59 14.83 7.03 -0.61
N ARG A 60 14.68 5.77 -0.17
CA ARG A 60 14.98 5.36 1.20
C ARG A 60 16.45 5.56 1.54
N LYS A 61 17.36 5.01 0.73
CA LYS A 61 18.82 5.10 0.96
C LYS A 61 19.29 6.56 0.94
N ARG A 62 18.70 7.40 0.10
CA ARG A 62 19.12 8.78 -0.08
C ARG A 62 18.54 9.75 0.95
N TYR A 63 17.30 9.57 1.36
CA TYR A 63 16.58 10.58 2.17
C TYR A 63 16.22 10.10 3.58
N LEU A 64 16.26 8.79 3.86
CA LEU A 64 15.82 8.23 5.15
C LEU A 64 16.91 7.46 5.91
N SER A 65 18.05 7.16 5.28
CA SER A 65 19.19 6.46 5.90
C SER A 65 19.79 7.21 7.10
N ASN A 66 19.76 8.54 7.06
CA ASN A 66 20.31 9.43 8.09
C ASN A 66 19.24 10.03 9.03
N GLY A 67 18.13 9.31 9.25
CA GLY A 67 17.05 9.73 10.16
C GLY A 67 15.99 10.65 9.53
N GLY A 68 16.22 11.17 8.33
CA GLY A 68 15.27 11.97 7.56
C GLY A 68 15.95 13.09 6.75
N PRO A 69 15.19 13.83 5.92
CA PRO A 69 15.72 14.91 5.11
C PRO A 69 16.24 16.06 6.00
N SER A 70 17.45 16.52 5.72
CA SER A 70 18.10 17.61 6.45
C SER A 70 17.75 18.99 5.86
N THR A 71 17.30 19.03 4.61
CA THR A 71 16.97 20.26 3.89
C THR A 71 15.57 20.22 3.26
N LYS A 72 15.01 21.40 2.98
CA LYS A 72 13.75 21.53 2.24
C LYS A 72 13.84 20.93 0.84
N ALA A 73 14.99 21.03 0.18
CA ALA A 73 15.23 20.47 -1.14
C ALA A 73 15.19 18.92 -1.10
N GLU A 74 15.83 18.30 -0.12
CA GLU A 74 15.78 16.84 0.09
C GLU A 74 14.36 16.36 0.40
N ALA A 75 13.62 17.07 1.26
CA ALA A 75 12.25 16.72 1.58
C ALA A 75 11.35 16.78 0.33
N ARG A 76 11.49 17.82 -0.50
CA ARG A 76 10.78 17.93 -1.78
C ARG A 76 11.17 16.83 -2.76
N ALA A 77 12.46 16.52 -2.88
CA ALA A 77 12.94 15.46 -3.77
C ALA A 77 12.43 14.07 -3.34
N PHE A 78 12.36 13.80 -2.03
CA PHE A 78 11.72 12.60 -1.51
C PHE A 78 10.25 12.54 -1.90
N VAL A 79 9.49 13.62 -1.68
CA VAL A 79 8.07 13.64 -2.03
C VAL A 79 7.87 13.46 -3.54
N GLN A 80 8.71 14.07 -4.39
CA GLN A 80 8.69 13.86 -5.83
C GLN A 80 8.95 12.39 -6.22
N SER A 81 9.90 11.71 -5.58
CA SER A 81 10.13 10.28 -5.81
C SER A 81 8.89 9.44 -5.44
N MET A 82 8.19 9.81 -4.36
CA MET A 82 6.94 9.15 -3.96
C MET A 82 5.79 9.45 -4.92
N GLU A 83 5.72 10.65 -5.50
CA GLU A 83 4.74 10.97 -6.56
C GLU A 83 5.01 10.16 -7.83
N GLN A 84 6.29 9.97 -8.22
CA GLN A 84 6.65 9.12 -9.35
C GLN A 84 6.25 7.67 -9.09
N VAL A 85 6.56 7.15 -7.90
CA VAL A 85 6.11 5.81 -7.45
C VAL A 85 4.60 5.69 -7.52
N ARG A 86 3.86 6.70 -7.04
CA ARG A 86 2.40 6.74 -7.10
C ARG A 86 1.88 6.67 -8.54
N LYS A 87 2.38 7.54 -9.43
CA LYS A 87 1.97 7.57 -10.85
C LYS A 87 2.23 6.23 -11.54
N LYS A 88 3.39 5.60 -11.29
CA LYS A 88 3.72 4.28 -11.82
C LYS A 88 2.83 3.18 -11.23
N MET A 89 2.48 3.27 -9.95
CA MET A 89 1.53 2.34 -9.32
C MET A 89 0.11 2.47 -9.89
N GLU A 90 -0.35 3.65 -10.29
CA GLU A 90 -1.69 3.84 -10.86
C GLU A 90 -1.89 3.04 -12.16
N GLY A 91 -0.83 2.85 -12.95
CA GLY A 91 -0.84 2.01 -14.15
C GLY A 91 -0.81 0.50 -13.89
N LEU A 92 -0.57 0.06 -12.66
CA LEU A 92 -0.43 -1.36 -12.31
C LEU A 92 -1.77 -2.04 -11.98
N PRO A 93 -1.90 -3.35 -12.28
CA PRO A 93 -3.05 -4.13 -11.84
C PRO A 93 -3.12 -4.20 -10.30
N SER A 94 -4.33 -4.39 -9.77
CA SER A 94 -4.62 -4.21 -8.33
C SER A 94 -3.88 -5.18 -7.40
N ASP A 95 -3.54 -6.36 -7.91
CA ASP A 95 -2.73 -7.40 -7.26
C ASP A 95 -1.25 -7.02 -7.21
N ALA A 96 -0.66 -6.53 -8.32
CA ALA A 96 0.71 -6.01 -8.35
C ALA A 96 0.90 -4.82 -7.39
N ARG A 97 -0.06 -3.88 -7.37
CA ARG A 97 -0.10 -2.80 -6.38
C ARG A 97 -0.12 -3.34 -4.95
N ARG A 98 -0.98 -4.32 -4.68
CA ARG A 98 -1.10 -4.93 -3.34
C ARG A 98 0.20 -5.61 -2.93
N GLU A 99 0.89 -6.25 -3.86
CA GLU A 99 2.21 -6.85 -3.61
C GLU A 99 3.24 -5.78 -3.28
N LEU A 100 3.29 -4.67 -4.02
CA LEU A 100 4.18 -3.54 -3.69
C LEU A 100 3.92 -2.99 -2.29
N TYR A 101 2.65 -2.86 -1.87
CA TYR A 101 2.32 -2.44 -0.50
C TYR A 101 2.64 -3.50 0.57
N ARG A 102 2.71 -4.78 0.21
CA ARG A 102 3.06 -5.89 1.12
C ARG A 102 4.57 -6.09 1.24
N GLY A 103 5.29 -6.08 0.11
CA GLY A 103 6.73 -6.31 -0.01
C GLY A 103 7.58 -5.06 0.19
N GLY A 104 7.03 -3.86 -0.02
CA GLY A 104 7.62 -2.57 0.34
C GLY A 104 7.58 -2.34 1.85
N GLY A 105 8.21 -3.26 2.59
CA GLY A 105 8.31 -3.30 4.05
C GLY A 105 8.43 -1.89 4.60
N ASN A 106 7.48 -1.55 5.46
CA ASN A 106 7.06 -0.19 5.77
C ASN A 106 8.24 0.71 6.13
N VAL A 107 8.81 1.39 5.12
CA VAL A 107 10.06 2.15 5.23
C VAL A 107 9.96 3.18 6.35
N PHE A 108 8.79 3.80 6.45
CA PHE A 108 8.40 4.72 7.52
C PHE A 108 8.47 4.09 8.92
N TYR A 109 8.15 2.80 9.09
CA TYR A 109 8.24 2.14 10.39
C TYR A 109 9.68 1.83 10.76
N SER A 110 10.51 1.46 9.77
CA SER A 110 11.94 1.25 10.03
C SER A 110 12.65 2.54 10.44
N SER A 111 12.35 3.66 9.77
CA SER A 111 12.90 4.97 10.15
C SER A 111 12.35 5.44 11.50
N MET A 112 11.07 5.19 11.78
CA MET A 112 10.46 5.51 13.07
C MET A 112 11.11 4.74 14.21
N ARG A 113 11.38 3.45 14.02
CA ARG A 113 12.06 2.62 15.00
C ARG A 113 13.46 3.13 15.29
N GLN A 114 14.21 3.49 14.25
CA GLN A 114 15.53 4.09 14.41
C GLN A 114 15.48 5.39 15.21
N ARG A 115 14.51 6.28 14.94
CA ARG A 115 14.34 7.53 15.71
C ARG A 115 14.09 7.28 17.20
N ILE A 116 13.28 6.29 17.52
CA ILE A 116 13.00 5.88 18.89
C ILE A 116 14.28 5.35 19.53
N ASP A 117 15.00 4.48 18.85
CA ASP A 117 16.25 3.91 19.34
C ASP A 117 17.31 5.00 19.55
N ASP A 118 17.46 5.96 18.63
CA ASP A 118 18.38 7.10 18.76
C ASP A 118 18.07 7.94 20.00
N TYR A 119 16.79 8.15 20.32
CA TYR A 119 16.37 8.87 21.53
C TYR A 119 16.73 8.11 22.81
N PHE A 120 16.48 6.80 22.87
CA PHE A 120 16.77 6.00 24.06
C PHE A 120 18.27 5.72 24.26
N ASN A 121 19.03 5.66 23.16
CA ASN A 121 20.48 5.47 23.17
C ASN A 121 21.24 6.77 23.49
N ALA A 122 20.63 7.94 23.27
CA ALA A 122 21.21 9.22 23.66
C ALA A 122 21.25 9.40 25.18
N SER A 123 22.29 10.08 25.66
CA SER A 123 22.40 10.45 27.06
C SER A 123 21.26 11.41 27.47
N PRO A 124 20.86 11.47 28.75
CA PRO A 124 19.79 12.37 29.20
C PRO A 124 20.00 13.83 28.80
N ALA A 125 21.26 14.29 28.72
CA ALA A 125 21.61 15.64 28.30
C ALA A 125 21.45 15.87 26.78
N GLU A 126 21.60 14.82 25.96
CA GLU A 126 21.56 14.92 24.49
C GLU A 126 20.16 14.65 23.92
N ARG A 127 19.27 14.04 24.69
CA ARG A 127 17.90 13.70 24.26
C ARG A 127 17.13 14.88 23.69
N GLN A 128 17.25 16.05 24.29
CA GLN A 128 16.60 17.26 23.78
C GLN A 128 17.11 17.63 22.37
N ARG A 129 18.43 17.56 22.14
CA ARG A 129 19.02 17.84 20.83
C ARG A 129 18.58 16.82 19.77
N VAL A 130 18.47 15.54 20.16
CA VAL A 130 17.95 14.49 19.28
C VAL A 130 16.50 14.76 18.91
N LEU A 131 15.65 15.09 19.88
CA LEU A 131 14.24 15.45 19.63
C LEU A 131 14.13 16.68 18.73
N ASP A 132 14.90 17.74 18.97
CA ASP A 132 14.91 18.96 18.15
C ASP A 132 15.24 18.67 16.69
N GLN A 133 16.24 17.80 16.46
CA GLN A 133 16.62 17.38 15.12
C GLN A 133 15.50 16.57 14.45
N GLN A 134 14.92 15.60 15.15
CA GLN A 134 13.86 14.74 14.62
C GLN A 134 12.57 15.52 14.32
N ILE A 135 12.20 16.45 15.20
CA ILE A 135 11.07 17.38 15.02
C ILE A 135 11.28 18.22 13.76
N ARG A 136 12.47 18.81 13.58
CA ARG A 136 12.79 19.62 12.39
C ARG A 136 12.70 18.79 11.11
N GLN A 137 13.24 17.57 11.11
CA GLN A 137 13.16 16.66 9.96
C GLN A 137 11.71 16.26 9.66
N SER A 138 10.90 16.01 10.70
CA SER A 138 9.47 15.71 10.57
C SER A 138 8.70 16.89 9.97
N ASP A 139 8.96 18.12 10.43
CA ASP A 139 8.31 19.32 9.90
C ASP A 139 8.69 19.60 8.45
N LEU A 140 9.97 19.44 8.07
CA LEU A 140 10.41 19.55 6.67
C LEU A 140 9.65 18.56 5.77
N MET A 141 9.53 17.31 6.22
CA MET A 141 8.83 16.28 5.49
C MET A 141 7.32 16.54 5.41
N SER A 142 6.69 16.88 6.53
CA SER A 142 5.27 17.21 6.62
C SER A 142 4.91 18.38 5.70
N ASN A 143 5.73 19.44 5.72
CA ASN A 143 5.56 20.60 4.85
C ASN A 143 5.71 20.25 3.37
N ALA A 144 6.70 19.41 3.00
CA ALA A 144 6.86 18.95 1.62
C ALA A 144 5.65 18.12 1.15
N PHE A 145 5.11 17.25 2.01
CA PHE A 145 3.89 16.49 1.70
C PHE A 145 2.65 17.38 1.60
N SER A 146 2.50 18.39 2.45
CA SER A 146 1.38 19.33 2.37
C SER A 146 1.46 20.17 1.10
N GLU A 147 2.67 20.66 0.74
CA GLU A 147 2.91 21.40 -0.50
C GLU A 147 2.53 20.54 -1.73
N ALA A 148 2.99 19.30 -1.80
CA ALA A 148 2.67 18.39 -2.91
C ALA A 148 1.18 18.03 -2.97
N ARG A 149 0.52 17.85 -1.82
CA ARG A 149 -0.93 17.61 -1.76
C ARG A 149 -1.70 18.82 -2.27
N ALA A 150 -1.31 20.03 -1.88
CA ALA A 150 -1.94 21.26 -2.34
C ALA A 150 -1.75 21.45 -3.85
N ALA A 151 -0.55 21.20 -4.38
CA ALA A 151 -0.27 21.26 -5.81
C ALA A 151 -1.16 20.30 -6.62
N ARG A 152 -1.33 19.05 -6.15
CA ARG A 152 -2.23 18.09 -6.79
C ARG A 152 -3.69 18.53 -6.76
N ALA A 153 -4.16 19.02 -5.61
CA ALA A 153 -5.54 19.49 -5.49
C ALA A 153 -5.82 20.66 -6.46
N ALA A 154 -4.82 21.52 -6.70
CA ALA A 154 -4.90 22.57 -7.70
C ALA A 154 -4.96 22.02 -9.13
N GLU A 155 -4.13 21.03 -9.49
CA GLU A 155 -4.17 20.34 -10.79
C GLU A 155 -5.55 19.68 -11.04
N GLU A 156 -6.07 18.92 -10.08
CA GLU A 156 -7.38 18.27 -10.16
C GLU A 156 -8.54 19.28 -10.28
N SER A 157 -8.42 20.43 -9.62
CA SER A 157 -9.40 21.52 -9.75
C SER A 157 -9.35 22.25 -11.10
N SER A 158 -8.19 22.24 -11.76
CA SER A 158 -7.98 22.88 -13.07
C SER A 158 -8.40 21.98 -14.24
N GLU A 159 -8.27 20.66 -14.12
CA GLU A 159 -8.68 19.71 -15.18
C GLU A 159 -10.20 19.46 -15.21
N ASN A 160 -10.92 19.60 -14.09
CA ASN A 160 -12.38 19.46 -14.03
C ASN A 160 -13.15 20.77 -14.27
N GLY A 161 -12.49 21.78 -14.85
CA GLY A 161 -13.04 23.12 -15.12
C GLY A 161 -14.09 23.23 -16.24
N SER A 162 -14.88 22.19 -16.49
CA SER A 162 -16.13 22.33 -17.27
C SER A 162 -17.21 21.36 -16.76
N ALA A 163 -18.30 21.97 -16.27
CA ALA A 163 -19.54 21.36 -15.77
C ALA A 163 -19.55 20.85 -14.31
N ARG A 164 -19.81 21.76 -13.36
CA ARG A 164 -20.92 21.63 -12.39
C ARG A 164 -21.10 22.92 -11.60
N GLU A 165 -21.87 23.81 -12.22
CA GLU A 165 -22.54 24.92 -11.54
C GLU A 165 -23.76 24.33 -10.80
N GLY A 166 -23.85 24.57 -9.49
CA GLY A 166 -25.03 24.24 -8.69
C GLY A 166 -25.00 22.93 -7.92
N GLN A 167 -24.16 22.81 -6.89
CA GLN A 167 -24.59 22.14 -5.65
C GLN A 167 -23.82 22.69 -4.45
N SER A 168 -24.45 23.60 -3.72
CA SER A 168 -24.13 23.84 -2.32
C SER A 168 -24.29 22.52 -1.58
N SER A 169 -23.17 21.89 -1.24
CA SER A 169 -23.13 20.82 -0.26
C SER A 169 -22.09 21.22 0.76
N ASN A 170 -22.59 21.54 1.95
CA ASN A 170 -21.87 21.56 3.20
C ASN A 170 -21.17 20.20 3.36
N GLY A 171 -19.96 20.09 2.82
CA GLY A 171 -19.23 18.86 2.65
C GLY A 171 -17.79 19.14 3.01
N GLN A 172 -17.57 19.50 4.28
CA GLN A 172 -16.31 19.30 4.96
C GLN A 172 -15.84 17.90 4.56
N SER A 173 -14.90 17.78 3.63
CA SER A 173 -14.24 16.52 3.33
C SER A 173 -13.35 16.23 4.53
N ASN A 174 -14.00 15.84 5.64
CA ASN A 174 -13.36 15.06 6.67
C ASN A 174 -12.80 13.86 5.93
N GLY A 175 -11.50 13.88 5.66
CA GLY A 175 -10.69 12.72 5.31
C GLY A 175 -10.69 11.73 6.46
N ARG A 176 -11.88 11.27 6.87
CA ARG A 176 -12.06 10.06 7.65
C ARG A 176 -11.54 8.97 6.75
N SER A 177 -10.30 8.57 7.03
CA SER A 177 -9.61 7.46 6.40
C SER A 177 -10.60 6.30 6.21
N SER A 178 -10.55 5.63 5.06
CA SER A 178 -11.37 4.44 4.75
C SER A 178 -11.38 3.40 5.90
N TRP A 179 -10.34 3.40 6.74
CA TRP A 179 -10.23 2.70 8.01
C TRP A 179 -11.32 3.01 9.06
N ALA A 180 -11.71 4.28 9.22
CA ALA A 180 -12.66 4.73 10.23
C ALA A 180 -14.09 4.19 9.99
N ASN A 181 -14.40 3.77 8.76
CA ASN A 181 -15.70 3.23 8.37
C ASN A 181 -15.76 1.68 8.41
N ARG A 182 -14.69 0.99 8.84
CA ARG A 182 -14.68 -0.48 8.96
C ARG A 182 -15.39 -0.96 10.23
N PRO A 183 -16.04 -2.15 10.22
CA PRO A 183 -16.55 -2.79 11.42
C PRO A 183 -15.51 -2.85 12.54
N GLN A 184 -15.95 -2.75 13.80
CA GLN A 184 -15.03 -2.71 14.95
C GLN A 184 -14.19 -4.00 15.07
N GLY A 185 -14.75 -5.15 14.74
CA GLY A 185 -14.04 -6.44 14.71
C GLY A 185 -12.85 -6.40 13.74
N ASP A 186 -13.10 -6.03 12.48
CA ASP A 186 -12.07 -5.92 11.44
C ASP A 186 -10.97 -4.91 11.79
N ARG A 187 -11.31 -3.82 12.48
CA ARG A 187 -10.33 -2.85 12.98
C ARG A 187 -9.43 -3.46 14.05
N ASN A 188 -10.02 -4.24 14.96
CA ASN A 188 -9.26 -4.92 16.02
C ASN A 188 -8.35 -6.01 15.45
N GLU A 189 -8.83 -6.83 14.52
CA GLU A 189 -7.99 -7.86 13.87
C GLU A 189 -6.86 -7.24 13.06
N TRP A 190 -7.16 -6.18 12.31
CA TRP A 190 -6.13 -5.44 11.59
C TRP A 190 -5.08 -4.84 12.54
N PHE A 191 -5.52 -4.24 13.67
CA PHE A 191 -4.60 -3.66 14.64
C PHE A 191 -3.75 -4.74 15.33
N LYS A 192 -4.34 -5.90 15.63
CA LYS A 192 -3.62 -7.07 16.13
C LYS A 192 -2.55 -7.54 15.15
N ASP A 193 -2.94 -7.93 13.93
CA ASP A 193 -2.01 -8.45 12.91
C ASP A 193 -0.91 -7.44 12.55
N ARG A 194 -1.28 -6.16 12.40
CA ARG A 194 -0.35 -5.15 11.87
C ARG A 194 0.56 -4.55 12.93
N ILE A 195 0.07 -4.41 14.17
CA ILE A 195 0.75 -3.67 15.23
C ILE A 195 1.11 -4.60 16.39
N LEU A 196 0.13 -5.24 17.03
CA LEU A 196 0.38 -5.97 18.28
C LEU A 196 1.22 -7.23 18.07
N ASP A 197 0.94 -8.02 17.04
CA ASP A 197 1.63 -9.28 16.78
C ASP A 197 3.05 -9.06 16.23
N ARG A 198 3.34 -7.84 15.75
CA ARG A 198 4.63 -7.45 15.17
C ARG A 198 5.48 -6.57 16.07
N THR A 199 4.96 -6.18 17.23
CA THR A 199 5.69 -5.36 18.21
C THR A 199 5.68 -6.03 19.58
N THR A 200 6.79 -5.90 20.31
CA THR A 200 6.83 -6.35 21.70
C THR A 200 6.16 -5.33 22.63
N PRO A 201 5.71 -5.74 23.84
CA PRO A 201 5.25 -4.78 24.86
C PRO A 201 6.26 -3.67 25.15
N GLU A 202 7.55 -4.02 25.20
CA GLU A 202 8.64 -3.06 25.43
C GLU A 202 8.76 -2.04 24.28
N GLN A 203 8.68 -2.48 23.02
CA GLN A 203 8.71 -1.58 21.86
C GLN A 203 7.53 -0.61 21.87
N ARG A 204 6.34 -1.07 22.27
CA ARG A 204 5.16 -0.20 22.41
C ARG A 204 5.34 0.80 23.54
N ALA A 205 5.91 0.41 24.67
CA ALA A 205 6.22 1.32 25.77
C ALA A 205 7.22 2.40 25.32
N LYS A 206 8.32 2.01 24.65
CA LYS A 206 9.30 2.95 24.07
C LYS A 206 8.65 3.92 23.10
N TYR A 207 7.76 3.46 22.22
CA TYR A 207 7.02 4.32 21.30
C TYR A 207 6.15 5.35 22.05
N VAL A 208 5.42 4.94 23.09
CA VAL A 208 4.55 5.83 23.86
C VAL A 208 5.37 6.89 24.59
N GLU A 209 6.44 6.50 25.27
CA GLU A 209 7.35 7.42 25.97
C GLU A 209 8.03 8.39 25.00
N TYR A 210 8.54 7.88 23.87
CA TYR A 210 9.11 8.72 22.81
C TYR A 210 8.10 9.74 22.28
N ARG A 211 6.87 9.30 21.98
CA ARG A 211 5.80 10.17 21.49
C ARG A 211 5.46 11.24 22.51
N ARG A 212 5.39 10.89 23.80
CA ARG A 212 5.16 11.84 24.89
C ARG A 212 6.26 12.89 24.93
N ALA A 213 7.52 12.46 24.98
CA ALA A 213 8.68 13.35 25.06
C ALA A 213 8.79 14.28 23.84
N ALA A 214 8.55 13.75 22.63
CA ALA A 214 8.51 14.57 21.42
C ALA A 214 7.37 15.59 21.44
N SER A 215 6.20 15.23 21.98
CA SER A 215 5.04 16.13 22.07
C SER A 215 5.31 17.27 23.08
N GLU A 216 5.83 16.94 24.26
CA GLU A 216 6.24 17.91 25.28
C GLU A 216 7.31 18.86 24.70
N ARG A 217 8.31 18.33 24.00
CA ARG A 217 9.35 19.15 23.38
C ARG A 217 8.80 20.08 22.28
N ARG A 218 7.82 19.64 21.49
CA ARG A 218 7.15 20.52 20.51
C ARG A 218 6.40 21.66 21.20
N GLU A 219 5.74 21.39 22.32
CA GLU A 219 5.05 22.40 23.11
C GLU A 219 6.04 23.44 23.67
N GLU A 220 7.19 23.01 24.20
CA GLU A 220 8.27 23.90 24.65
C GLU A 220 8.80 24.80 23.51
N LEU A 221 8.85 24.28 22.28
CA LEU A 221 9.27 25.02 21.09
C LEU A 221 8.15 25.91 20.51
N GLY A 222 6.94 25.90 21.07
CA GLY A 222 5.78 26.64 20.55
C GLY A 222 5.29 26.13 19.20
N LEU A 223 5.59 24.87 18.85
CA LEU A 223 5.18 24.24 17.60
C LEU A 223 3.81 23.58 17.74
N PRO A 224 2.98 23.57 16.68
CA PRO A 224 1.69 22.88 16.72
C PRO A 224 1.88 21.38 16.92
N ALA A 225 0.84 20.72 17.45
CA ALA A 225 0.78 19.27 17.54
C ALA A 225 1.01 18.65 16.16
N GLY A 226 1.98 17.74 16.07
CA GLY A 226 2.45 17.17 14.82
C GLY A 226 2.85 15.71 14.97
N TRP A 227 3.29 15.12 13.86
CA TRP A 227 3.90 13.80 13.89
C TRP A 227 5.30 13.88 14.52
N PRO A 228 5.65 12.99 15.47
CA PRO A 228 7.04 12.81 15.90
C PRO A 228 7.91 12.21 14.79
#